data_AF-X6C6N9-F1
#
_entry.id   AF-X6C6N9-F1
#
_cell.length_a   1.000
_cell.length_b   1.000
_cell.length_c   1.000
_cell.angle_alpha   90.00
_cell.angle_beta   90.00
_cell.angle_gamma   90.00
#
_symmetry.space_group_name_H-M   'P 1'
#
loop_
_entity.id
_entity.type
_entity.pdbx_description
1 polymer ?
#
loop_
_entity_poly.entity_id
_entity_poly.type
_entity_poly.pdbx_seq_one_letter_code
_entity_poly.pdbx_strand_id
1 'polypeptide(L)'
;MARREVERKNRPTFGNYFVLESRLAMKLMGISRLHELARRARDGLDGAVQALVAELEAGSWRSMADIAEFYPLAVIDGITVRIQLNGDYRVDLLADCGAQMVLIEYAGATRVGRAPQIKQGAR
;
A
#
# COMPACT_ATOMS: atom_id res chain seq x y z
N MET A 1 -60.18 2.21 24.38
CA MET A 1 -59.67 2.88 23.15
C MET A 1 -58.38 3.61 23.49
N ALA A 2 -57.50 3.84 22.50
CA ALA A 2 -56.15 4.44 22.61
C ALA A 2 -55.12 3.59 23.43
N ARG A 3 -53.90 3.23 22.98
CA ARG A 3 -52.80 3.98 22.30
C ARG A 3 -52.32 5.13 23.20
N ARG A 4 -51.04 5.39 23.50
CA ARG A 4 -49.72 5.03 22.93
C ARG A 4 -48.63 5.26 24.00
N GLU A 5 -47.39 4.76 23.99
CA GLU A 5 -46.67 3.78 23.13
C GLU A 5 -45.73 2.90 24.01
N VAL A 6 -44.40 2.89 23.80
CA VAL A 6 -43.36 2.15 24.55
C VAL A 6 -42.07 2.97 24.62
N GLU A 7 -41.56 3.27 25.83
CA GLU A 7 -40.20 3.82 25.99
C GLU A 7 -39.16 2.68 25.93
N ARG A 8 -38.70 2.34 24.73
CA ARG A 8 -37.57 1.43 24.54
C ARG A 8 -36.29 2.12 25.01
N LYS A 9 -35.80 1.75 26.21
CA LYS A 9 -34.39 1.92 26.60
C LYS A 9 -33.47 1.00 25.77
N ASN A 10 -33.45 1.22 24.45
CA ASN A 10 -32.54 0.53 23.55
C ASN A 10 -31.21 1.27 23.54
N ARG A 11 -30.42 1.08 24.61
CA ARG A 11 -29.02 1.52 24.67
C ARG A 11 -28.24 0.59 23.72
N PRO A 12 -27.69 1.05 22.59
CA PRO A 12 -26.87 0.20 21.76
C PRO A 12 -25.56 -0.07 22.48
N THR A 13 -25.48 -1.18 23.21
CA THR A 13 -24.19 -1.85 23.43
C THR A 13 -23.71 -2.28 22.06
N PHE A 14 -22.88 -1.44 21.43
CA PHE A 14 -22.37 -1.71 20.09
C PHE A 14 -21.72 -3.09 20.09
N GLY A 15 -22.22 -3.94 19.21
CA GLY A 15 -22.01 -5.36 19.29
C GLY A 15 -20.54 -5.73 19.18
N ASN A 16 -20.21 -6.77 19.94
CA ASN A 16 -19.00 -7.57 19.90
C ASN A 16 -18.75 -8.16 18.48
N TYR A 17 -18.38 -7.31 17.53
CA TYR A 17 -18.12 -7.62 16.11
C TYR A 17 -16.75 -7.11 15.63
N PHE A 18 -15.77 -7.11 16.53
CA PHE A 18 -14.39 -7.34 16.13
C PHE A 18 -13.92 -8.62 16.80
N VAL A 19 -14.41 -9.75 16.27
CA VAL A 19 -13.51 -10.89 16.07
C VAL A 19 -12.50 -10.44 15.02
N LEU A 20 -11.55 -9.63 15.48
CA LEU A 20 -10.23 -9.59 14.88
C LEU A 20 -9.72 -11.02 14.99
N GLU A 21 -9.94 -11.80 13.92
CA GLU A 21 -8.85 -12.66 13.45
C GLU A 21 -7.58 -11.83 13.65
N SER A 22 -6.62 -12.35 14.41
CA SER A 22 -5.28 -11.78 14.46
C SER A 22 -4.59 -12.03 13.12
N ARG A 23 -5.14 -11.42 12.05
CA ARG A 23 -4.44 -11.13 10.82
C ARG A 23 -3.28 -10.26 11.26
N LEU A 24 -2.12 -10.89 11.36
CA LEU A 24 -0.87 -10.22 11.67
C LEU A 24 -0.68 -9.17 10.58
N ALA A 25 -1.00 -7.91 10.90
CA ALA A 25 -0.77 -6.80 9.99
C ALA A 25 0.72 -6.79 9.64
N MET A 26 1.04 -6.66 8.36
CA MET A 26 2.42 -6.78 7.93
C MET A 26 3.27 -5.69 8.57
N LYS A 27 4.44 -6.08 9.07
CA LYS A 27 5.41 -5.15 9.62
C LYS A 27 6.03 -4.35 8.48
N LEU A 28 5.57 -3.11 8.32
CA LEU A 28 6.13 -2.16 7.37
C LEU A 28 7.46 -1.59 7.87
N MET A 29 8.46 -1.55 6.98
CA MET A 29 9.81 -1.06 7.24
C MET A 29 10.28 -0.13 6.13
N GLY A 30 11.17 0.80 6.44
CA GLY A 30 11.71 1.75 5.45
C GLY A 30 10.81 2.95 5.14
N ILE A 31 9.74 3.18 5.95
CA ILE A 31 8.76 4.28 5.80
C ILE A 31 9.42 5.67 5.65
N SER A 32 10.59 5.87 6.26
CA SER A 32 11.39 7.10 6.10
C SER A 32 11.69 7.46 4.64
N ARG A 33 11.78 6.48 3.73
CA ARG A 33 11.97 6.69 2.28
C ARG A 33 10.73 7.29 1.63
N LEU A 34 9.52 6.85 2.02
CA LEU A 34 8.26 7.42 1.54
C LEU A 34 8.08 8.86 2.05
N HIS A 35 8.35 9.12 3.34
CA HIS A 35 8.34 10.48 3.88
C HIS A 35 9.41 11.38 3.25
N GLU A 36 10.55 10.83 2.81
CA GLU A 36 11.54 11.59 2.03
C GLU A 36 11.07 11.89 0.60
N LEU A 37 10.41 10.94 -0.06
CA LEU A 37 9.76 11.16 -1.36
C LEU A 37 8.72 12.30 -1.28
N ALA A 38 7.80 12.24 -0.31
CA ALA A 38 6.78 13.27 -0.06
C ALA A 38 7.41 14.68 0.04
N ARG A 39 8.37 14.85 0.96
CA ARG A 39 9.11 16.12 1.17
C ARG A 39 9.84 16.61 -0.09
N ARG A 40 10.40 15.71 -0.89
CA ARG A 40 11.10 16.06 -2.14
C ARG A 40 10.14 16.47 -3.26
N ALA A 41 8.92 15.94 -3.27
CA ALA A 41 7.88 16.23 -4.26
C ALA A 41 7.11 17.54 -4.00
N ARG A 42 7.45 18.30 -2.96
CA ARG A 42 6.80 19.58 -2.58
C ARG A 42 5.28 19.42 -2.46
N ASP A 43 4.88 18.52 -1.56
CA ASP A 43 3.50 18.26 -1.14
C ASP A 43 2.60 17.58 -2.21
N GLY A 44 3.02 17.55 -3.48
CA GLY A 44 2.28 16.94 -4.60
C GLY A 44 2.11 15.42 -4.54
N LEU A 45 2.69 14.75 -3.54
CA LEU A 45 2.52 13.32 -3.26
C LEU A 45 2.03 13.01 -1.85
N ASP A 46 1.83 13.99 -0.97
CA ASP A 46 1.62 13.73 0.47
C ASP A 46 0.41 12.84 0.74
N GLY A 47 -0.73 13.13 0.10
CA GLY A 47 -1.92 12.29 0.20
C GLY A 47 -1.75 10.88 -0.40
N ALA A 48 -1.02 10.75 -1.51
CA ALA A 48 -0.75 9.46 -2.14
C ALA A 48 0.23 8.61 -1.32
N VAL A 49 1.22 9.24 -0.69
CA VAL A 49 2.15 8.61 0.24
C VAL A 49 1.45 8.18 1.53
N GLN A 50 0.58 9.02 2.11
CA GLN A 50 -0.21 8.66 3.29
C GLN A 50 -1.17 7.50 3.00
N ALA A 51 -1.85 7.51 1.85
CA ALA A 51 -2.71 6.41 1.42
C ALA A 51 -1.91 5.10 1.29
N LEU A 52 -0.77 5.13 0.58
CA LEU A 52 0.08 3.95 0.40
C LEU A 52 0.63 3.42 1.74
N VAL A 53 1.04 4.29 2.68
CA VAL A 53 1.48 3.84 4.02
C VAL A 53 0.33 3.13 4.74
N ALA A 54 -0.87 3.70 4.77
CA ALA A 54 -2.03 3.09 5.41
C ALA A 54 -2.45 1.77 4.74
N GLU A 55 -2.39 1.67 3.42
CA GLU A 55 -2.65 0.45 2.65
C GLU A 55 -1.61 -0.65 2.93
N LEU A 56 -0.33 -0.29 3.06
CA LEU A 56 0.75 -1.23 3.41
C LEU A 56 0.69 -1.67 4.87
N GLU A 57 0.31 -0.80 5.80
CA GLU A 57 0.12 -1.13 7.23
C GLU A 57 -1.16 -1.95 7.47
N ALA A 58 -2.22 -1.75 6.69
CA ALA A 58 -3.43 -2.59 6.72
C ALA A 58 -3.25 -3.93 5.98
N GLY A 59 -2.15 -4.09 5.24
CA GLY A 59 -1.82 -5.29 4.48
C GLY A 59 -1.74 -6.55 5.34
N SER A 60 -2.45 -7.61 4.92
CA SER A 60 -2.46 -8.93 5.57
C SER A 60 -2.39 -10.07 4.56
N TRP A 61 -1.55 -9.87 3.53
CA TRP A 61 -1.36 -10.78 2.40
C TRP A 61 -0.68 -12.09 2.82
N ARG A 62 -1.18 -13.22 2.33
CA ARG A 62 -0.62 -14.56 2.55
C ARG A 62 0.22 -15.04 1.37
N SER A 63 0.04 -14.45 0.19
CA SER A 63 0.82 -14.73 -1.01
C SER A 63 1.06 -13.48 -1.86
N MET A 64 1.97 -13.59 -2.83
CA MET A 64 2.19 -12.54 -3.84
C MET A 64 0.98 -12.35 -4.77
N ALA A 65 0.10 -13.36 -4.91
CA ALA A 65 -1.13 -13.22 -5.68
C ALA A 65 -2.15 -12.31 -4.97
N ASP A 66 -2.23 -12.38 -3.64
CA ASP A 66 -3.06 -11.48 -2.83
C ASP A 66 -2.59 -10.02 -2.97
N ILE A 67 -1.27 -9.81 -3.10
CA ILE A 67 -0.68 -8.49 -3.38
C ILE A 67 -1.03 -8.03 -4.79
N ALA A 68 -1.01 -8.93 -5.78
CA ALA A 68 -1.39 -8.64 -7.16
C ALA A 68 -2.88 -8.26 -7.29
N GLU A 69 -3.76 -8.87 -6.49
CA GLU A 69 -5.17 -8.51 -6.40
C GLU A 69 -5.36 -7.11 -5.79
N PHE A 70 -4.58 -6.77 -4.75
CA PHE A 70 -4.66 -5.47 -4.08
C PHE A 70 -4.01 -4.33 -4.88
N TYR A 71 -2.94 -4.63 -5.64
CA TYR A 71 -2.26 -3.68 -6.52
C TYR A 71 -2.20 -4.20 -7.97
N PRO A 72 -3.31 -4.18 -8.75
CA PRO A 72 -3.36 -4.74 -10.10
C PRO A 72 -2.42 -4.11 -11.14
N LEU A 73 -1.90 -2.91 -10.84
CA LEU A 73 -0.93 -2.19 -11.68
C LEU A 73 0.53 -2.35 -11.22
N ALA A 74 0.77 -3.12 -10.16
CA ALA A 74 2.12 -3.38 -9.68
C ALA A 74 2.86 -4.38 -10.59
N VAL A 75 4.15 -4.16 -10.76
CA VAL A 75 5.03 -5.16 -11.40
C VAL A 75 5.63 -6.02 -10.30
N ILE A 76 5.35 -7.32 -10.34
CA ILE A 76 5.80 -8.29 -9.33
C ILE A 76 6.86 -9.21 -9.95
N ASP A 77 8.00 -9.36 -9.26
CA ASP A 77 9.10 -10.25 -9.64
C ASP A 77 9.66 -10.95 -8.38
N GLY A 78 9.31 -12.24 -8.22
CA GLY A 78 9.56 -12.99 -7.00
C GLY A 78 8.87 -12.35 -5.80
N ILE A 79 9.67 -11.88 -4.83
CA ILE A 79 9.21 -11.12 -3.64
C ILE A 79 9.20 -9.59 -3.87
N THR A 80 9.68 -9.13 -5.03
CA THR A 80 9.79 -7.70 -5.36
C THR A 80 8.47 -7.19 -5.91
N VAL A 81 7.99 -6.05 -5.40
CA VAL A 81 6.74 -5.40 -5.83
C VAL A 81 7.04 -3.95 -6.18
N ARG A 82 6.83 -3.55 -7.43
CA ARG A 82 6.96 -2.15 -7.89
C ARG A 82 5.58 -1.54 -8.07
N ILE A 83 5.28 -0.51 -7.27
CA ILE A 83 4.07 0.30 -7.35
C ILE A 83 4.43 1.63 -8.03
N GLN A 84 3.68 2.04 -9.06
CA GLN A 84 3.83 3.35 -9.70
C GLN A 84 2.99 4.39 -8.96
N LEU A 85 3.55 5.58 -8.71
CA LEU A 85 2.88 6.72 -8.09
C LEU A 85 2.87 7.90 -9.08
N ASN A 86 1.68 8.40 -9.43
CA ASN A 86 1.47 9.60 -10.24
C ASN A 86 2.36 9.72 -11.51
N GLY A 87 2.61 8.60 -12.20
CA GLY A 87 3.34 8.53 -13.49
C GLY A 87 4.85 8.72 -13.40
N ASP A 88 5.29 9.76 -12.70
CA ASP A 88 6.69 10.19 -12.60
C ASP A 88 7.45 9.58 -11.41
N TYR A 89 6.78 8.83 -10.54
CA TYR A 89 7.35 8.26 -9.32
C TYR A 89 7.05 6.77 -9.19
N ARG A 90 7.85 6.07 -8.38
CA ARG A 90 7.62 4.68 -8.01
C ARG A 90 8.09 4.37 -6.61
N VAL A 91 7.58 3.26 -6.09
CA VAL A 91 8.01 2.61 -4.86
C VAL A 91 8.36 1.17 -5.21
N ASP A 92 9.58 0.74 -4.89
CA ASP A 92 9.99 -0.66 -4.96
C ASP A 92 10.00 -1.23 -3.53
N LEU A 93 9.28 -2.33 -3.34
CA LEU A 93 9.08 -3.03 -2.08
C LEU A 93 9.63 -4.46 -2.18
N LEU A 94 10.08 -5.02 -1.06
CA LEU A 94 10.17 -6.47 -0.86
C LEU A 94 9.04 -6.89 0.09
N ALA A 95 8.23 -7.86 -0.34
CA ALA A 95 7.17 -8.45 0.47
C ALA A 95 7.51 -9.90 0.82
N ASP A 96 7.75 -10.16 2.11
CA ASP A 96 7.85 -11.51 2.64
C ASP A 96 6.54 -11.87 3.33
N CYS A 97 5.64 -12.53 2.59
CA CYS A 97 4.36 -13.02 3.12
C CYS A 97 4.54 -14.13 4.17
N GLY A 98 5.67 -14.84 4.19
CA GLY A 98 5.97 -15.85 5.21
C GLY A 98 6.33 -15.21 6.55
N ALA A 99 7.14 -14.15 6.52
CA ALA A 99 7.52 -13.36 7.69
C ALA A 99 6.48 -12.28 8.09
N GLN A 100 5.46 -12.04 7.25
CA GLN A 100 4.52 -10.92 7.37
C GLN A 100 5.25 -9.56 7.45
N MET A 101 6.14 -9.32 6.48
CA MET A 101 7.02 -8.15 6.43
C MET A 101 6.99 -7.47 5.07
N VAL A 102 6.94 -6.13 5.06
CA VAL A 102 7.15 -5.30 3.87
C VAL A 102 8.32 -4.37 4.12
N LEU A 103 9.33 -4.40 3.25
CA LEU A 103 10.43 -3.44 3.24
C LEU A 103 10.31 -2.52 2.04
N ILE A 104 10.23 -1.21 2.28
CA ILE A 104 10.43 -0.20 1.23
C ILE A 104 11.93 -0.12 0.94
N GLU A 105 12.34 -0.63 -0.22
CA GLU A 105 13.73 -0.51 -0.70
C GLU A 105 13.97 0.82 -1.41
N TYR A 106 13.02 1.25 -2.23
CA TYR A 106 13.14 2.48 -3.01
C TYR A 106 11.83 3.25 -3.00
N ALA A 107 11.94 4.58 -2.88
CA ALA A 107 10.86 5.52 -3.12
C ALA A 107 11.48 6.75 -3.81
N GLY A 108 11.02 7.09 -5.00
CA GLY A 108 11.68 8.13 -5.79
C GLY A 108 11.09 8.31 -7.18
N ALA A 109 11.62 9.27 -7.92
CA ALA A 109 11.24 9.49 -9.31
C ALA A 109 11.54 8.23 -10.14
N THR A 110 10.58 7.80 -10.95
CA THR A 110 10.81 6.86 -12.02
C THR A 110 11.82 7.49 -12.95
N ARG A 111 13.05 6.97 -12.97
CA ARG A 111 14.07 7.39 -13.94
C ARG A 111 13.51 7.10 -15.34
N VAL A 112 13.02 8.14 -16.01
CA VAL A 112 12.81 8.19 -17.46
C VAL A 112 14.19 8.26 -18.12
N GLY A 113 14.99 7.22 -17.89
CA GLY A 113 16.24 6.98 -18.56
C GLY A 113 15.92 6.64 -20.01
N ARG A 114 15.98 7.68 -20.86
CA ARG A 114 16.07 7.61 -22.32
C ARG A 114 16.59 6.24 -22.75
N ALA A 115 15.74 5.45 -23.42
CA ALA A 115 16.11 4.14 -23.91
C ALA A 115 17.50 4.21 -24.58
N PRO A 116 18.41 3.25 -24.32
CA PRO A 116 19.72 3.29 -24.94
C PRO A 116 19.50 3.30 -26.45
N GLN A 117 19.82 4.43 -27.09
CA GLN A 117 19.90 4.49 -28.54
C GLN A 117 21.05 3.58 -28.91
N ILE A 118 20.70 2.34 -29.25
CA ILE A 118 21.59 1.37 -29.83
C ILE A 118 22.07 2.02 -31.12
N LYS A 119 23.25 2.64 -31.09
CA LYS A 119 23.97 3.01 -32.30
C LYS A 119 24.27 1.70 -33.00
N GLN A 120 23.39 1.30 -33.93
CA GLN A 120 23.71 0.23 -34.85
C GLN A 120 24.96 0.68 -35.61
N GLY A 121 26.05 -0.04 -35.35
CA GLY A 121 27.34 0.25 -35.95
C GLY A 121 27.27 0.07 -37.46
N ALA A 122 28.16 0.77 -38.16
CA ALA A 122 28.24 0.76 -39.60
C ALA A 122 28.42 -0.65 -40.20
N ARG A 123 27.90 -0.81 -41.41
CA ARG A 123 28.48 -1.65 -42.45
C ARG A 123 28.81 -0.76 -43.64
#